data_AF-A0A355EVV7-F1
#
_entry.id   AF-A0A355EVV7-F1
#
_cell.length_a   1.000
_cell.length_b   1.000
_cell.length_c   1.000
_cell.angle_alpha   90.00
_cell.angle_beta   90.00
_cell.angle_gamma   90.00
#
_symmetry.space_group_name_H-M   'P 1'
#
loop_
_entity.id
_entity.type
_entity.pdbx_description
1 polymer ?
#
loop_
_entity_poly.entity_id
_entity_poly.type
_entity_poly.pdbx_seq_one_letter_code
_entity_poly.pdbx_strand_id
1 'polypeptide(L)'
;IYSIEDLAQLIYDLKQINPDARVGVKLVSEAGIGTIAAGVAKARADVILVSGHVGGTGASPQSSVKFAGTPWEMGLSEVNQVLTLNRLRHRVRLRVDGGLKSGRDVVIAALLGAEEFGVGTAALIAMGCLMVRQCHANTCPVGVCTQDEALRKKFAGTPEKVVHLFSFLAEEVREILASLGARSLDEIIGRTDLLMQVSRGGAHLDDLDLNPILAQADAGGSARHATLEGRNEVPDTLDAQMLEDAAPVFSHGEKMQLAYNIRNTHRAIGTRFSSHLVRRYGMFGLQPGHVTVRLTGSAGQSLGAFAVQGLRLEVFGDANDYVGKGLSGGTLVVRPAPSSPLVGRTQENTILGNTVLYGATAGQLFAAGQAGERFAVRNSGATAVVEGCGANGCEYMTG
;
A
#
# COMPACT_ATOMS: atom_id res chain seq x y z
N ILE A 1 -4.59 6.34 8.05
CA ILE A 1 -3.79 7.23 7.20
C ILE A 1 -4.58 8.51 7.06
N TYR A 2 -4.27 9.51 7.88
CA TYR A 2 -4.99 10.78 7.94
C TYR A 2 -4.20 11.95 7.33
N SER A 3 -2.94 11.71 6.98
CA SER A 3 -2.05 12.70 6.38
C SER A 3 -0.92 12.04 5.57
N ILE A 4 -0.05 12.86 4.97
CA ILE A 4 1.05 12.35 4.16
C ILE A 4 2.15 11.70 5.01
N GLU A 5 2.36 12.20 6.22
CA GLU A 5 3.28 11.62 7.19
C GLU A 5 2.80 10.26 7.71
N ASP A 6 1.48 10.08 7.88
CA ASP A 6 0.91 8.75 8.17
C ASP A 6 1.13 7.76 7.03
N LEU A 7 1.05 8.24 5.77
CA LEU A 7 1.33 7.40 4.61
C LEU A 7 2.81 7.00 4.61
N ALA A 8 3.71 7.95 4.88
CA ALA A 8 5.13 7.67 5.04
C ALA A 8 5.40 6.66 6.16
N GLN A 9 4.66 6.74 7.28
CA GLN A 9 4.76 5.76 8.36
C GLN A 9 4.28 4.37 7.91
N LEU A 10 3.16 4.26 7.18
CA LEU A 10 2.72 2.96 6.66
C LEU A 10 3.73 2.38 5.65
N ILE A 11 4.26 3.20 4.74
CA ILE A 11 5.29 2.75 3.78
C ILE A 11 6.51 2.25 4.55
N TYR A 12 6.92 2.96 5.61
CA TYR A 12 7.99 2.54 6.50
C TYR A 12 7.68 1.18 7.13
N ASP A 13 6.52 1.00 7.77
CA ASP A 13 6.10 -0.25 8.41
C ASP A 13 6.11 -1.43 7.43
N LEU A 14 5.57 -1.24 6.21
CA LEU A 14 5.53 -2.25 5.16
C LEU A 14 6.94 -2.67 4.72
N LYS A 15 7.83 -1.69 4.57
CA LYS A 15 9.23 -1.94 4.23
C LYS A 15 10.04 -2.52 5.38
N GLN A 16 9.59 -2.37 6.64
CA GLN A 16 10.15 -3.02 7.83
C GLN A 16 9.71 -4.49 7.94
N ILE A 17 8.44 -4.80 7.72
CA ILE A 17 7.97 -6.21 7.76
C ILE A 17 8.41 -7.00 6.54
N ASN A 18 8.62 -6.36 5.39
CA ASN A 18 9.15 -7.01 4.20
C ASN A 18 10.29 -6.19 3.57
N PRO A 19 11.57 -6.57 3.81
CA PRO A 19 12.72 -5.88 3.23
C PRO A 19 12.82 -6.00 1.70
N ASP A 20 12.15 -6.97 1.09
CA ASP A 20 12.34 -7.27 -0.34
C ASP A 20 11.25 -6.64 -1.22
N ALA A 21 10.14 -6.21 -0.60
CA ALA A 21 8.99 -5.70 -1.33
C ALA A 21 9.15 -4.24 -1.75
N ARG A 22 8.66 -3.96 -2.97
CA ARG A 22 8.29 -2.61 -3.41
C ARG A 22 6.92 -2.22 -2.88
N VAL A 23 6.74 -0.95 -2.52
CA VAL A 23 5.46 -0.41 -2.06
C VAL A 23 4.84 0.47 -3.15
N GLY A 24 3.65 0.09 -3.60
CA GLY A 24 2.85 0.87 -4.55
C GLY A 24 1.70 1.61 -3.87
N VAL A 25 1.49 2.87 -4.23
CA VAL A 25 0.34 3.67 -3.78
C VAL A 25 -0.62 3.84 -4.95
N LYS A 26 -1.84 3.33 -4.78
CA LYS A 26 -2.93 3.48 -5.74
C LYS A 26 -3.69 4.77 -5.46
N LEU A 27 -3.69 5.68 -6.43
CA LEU A 27 -4.42 6.94 -6.45
C LEU A 27 -5.44 6.92 -7.58
N VAL A 28 -6.53 7.67 -7.42
CA VAL A 28 -7.50 7.89 -8.50
C VAL A 28 -7.21 9.24 -9.12
N SER A 29 -7.27 9.32 -10.44
CA SER A 29 -7.05 10.54 -11.21
C SER A 29 -8.06 11.61 -10.80
N GLU A 30 -7.55 12.77 -10.40
CA GLU A 30 -8.29 14.01 -10.10
C GLU A 30 -7.31 15.18 -10.20
N ALA A 31 -7.79 16.37 -10.53
CA ALA A 31 -6.95 17.57 -10.53
C ALA A 31 -6.27 17.77 -9.17
N GLY A 32 -4.95 17.98 -9.17
CA GLY A 32 -4.14 18.10 -7.96
C GLY A 32 -3.45 16.80 -7.53
N ILE A 33 -3.73 15.68 -8.20
CA ILE A 33 -3.04 14.40 -7.98
C ILE A 33 -1.52 14.52 -8.13
N GLY A 34 -1.00 15.40 -8.99
CA GLY A 34 0.43 15.61 -9.17
C GLY A 34 1.12 16.08 -7.88
N THR A 35 0.46 16.97 -7.14
CA THR A 35 0.96 17.46 -5.83
C THR A 35 0.99 16.33 -4.81
N ILE A 36 -0.07 15.52 -4.76
CA ILE A 36 -0.15 14.35 -3.88
C ILE A 36 0.96 13.34 -4.25
N ALA A 37 1.16 13.08 -5.54
CA ALA A 37 2.19 12.16 -6.02
C ALA A 37 3.61 12.60 -5.63
N ALA A 38 3.89 13.91 -5.62
CA ALA A 38 5.16 14.42 -5.10
C ALA A 38 5.33 14.11 -3.60
N GLY A 39 4.27 14.24 -2.80
CA GLY A 39 4.25 13.81 -1.41
C GLY A 39 4.50 12.30 -1.26
N VAL A 40 3.81 11.48 -2.07
CA VAL A 40 3.95 10.02 -2.09
C VAL A 40 5.38 9.58 -2.43
N ALA A 41 6.01 10.23 -3.42
CA ALA A 41 7.40 9.97 -3.76
C ALA A 41 8.36 10.34 -2.61
N LYS A 42 8.14 11.48 -1.94
CA LYS A 42 8.91 11.89 -0.75
C LYS A 42 8.71 10.93 0.44
N ALA A 43 7.52 10.32 0.54
CA ALA A 43 7.18 9.28 1.51
C ALA A 43 7.82 7.90 1.21
N ARG A 44 8.70 7.82 0.19
CA ARG A 44 9.47 6.62 -0.20
C ARG A 44 8.62 5.51 -0.83
N ALA A 45 7.49 5.81 -1.46
CA ALA A 45 6.84 4.84 -2.33
C ALA A 45 7.74 4.49 -3.53
N ASP A 46 7.58 3.29 -4.08
CA ASP A 46 8.34 2.82 -5.24
C ASP A 46 7.53 2.89 -6.54
N VAL A 47 6.21 2.75 -6.42
CA VAL A 47 5.27 2.79 -7.53
C VAL A 47 4.12 3.73 -7.18
N ILE A 48 3.72 4.58 -8.13
CA ILE A 48 2.47 5.33 -8.06
C ILE A 48 1.57 4.82 -9.17
N LEU A 49 0.42 4.27 -8.79
CA LEU A 49 -0.61 3.84 -9.72
C LEU A 49 -1.65 4.95 -9.84
N VAL A 50 -1.85 5.48 -11.05
CA VAL A 50 -2.92 6.42 -11.40
C VAL A 50 -4.08 5.64 -12.02
N SER A 51 -5.24 5.66 -11.37
CA SER A 51 -6.45 5.00 -11.86
C SER A 51 -7.43 5.98 -12.47
N GLY A 52 -7.88 5.71 -13.70
CA GLY A 52 -8.93 6.50 -14.34
C GLY A 52 -10.34 6.20 -13.80
N HIS A 53 -11.25 7.15 -13.96
CA HIS A 53 -12.65 7.06 -13.49
C HIS A 53 -13.44 5.88 -14.08
N VAL A 54 -13.07 5.36 -15.24
CA VAL A 54 -13.75 4.23 -15.91
C VAL A 54 -13.33 2.84 -15.42
N GLY A 55 -12.65 2.77 -14.27
CA GLY A 55 -12.27 1.51 -13.61
C GLY A 55 -13.47 0.60 -13.31
N GLY A 56 -13.26 -0.71 -13.35
CA GLY A 56 -14.28 -1.70 -12.98
C GLY A 56 -14.43 -1.85 -11.47
N THR A 57 -15.62 -2.23 -11.01
CA THR A 57 -15.90 -2.57 -9.61
C THR A 57 -16.94 -3.70 -9.52
N GLY A 58 -16.82 -4.55 -8.50
CA GLY A 58 -17.80 -5.60 -8.20
C GLY A 58 -19.08 -5.03 -7.58
N ALA A 59 -18.97 -3.99 -6.76
CA ALA A 59 -20.08 -3.30 -6.11
C ALA A 59 -19.69 -1.85 -5.79
N SER A 60 -20.53 -0.90 -6.22
CA SER A 60 -20.36 0.53 -5.92
C SER A 60 -21.69 1.24 -6.15
N PRO A 61 -21.97 2.34 -5.42
CA PRO A 61 -23.03 3.26 -5.80
C PRO A 61 -22.87 3.73 -7.24
N GLN A 62 -23.97 3.82 -7.98
CA GLN A 62 -23.96 4.29 -9.37
C GLN A 62 -23.50 5.75 -9.48
N SER A 63 -23.81 6.57 -8.48
CA SER A 63 -23.35 7.96 -8.41
C SER A 63 -21.82 8.03 -8.46
N SER A 64 -21.11 7.21 -7.67
CA SER A 64 -19.64 7.16 -7.69
C SER A 64 -19.11 6.68 -9.04
N VAL A 65 -19.73 5.66 -9.64
CA VAL A 65 -19.31 5.12 -10.96
C VAL A 65 -19.47 6.16 -12.08
N LYS A 66 -20.44 7.08 -11.96
CA LYS A 66 -20.75 8.06 -13.01
C LYS A 66 -20.12 9.43 -12.78
N PHE A 67 -19.84 9.80 -11.53
CA PHE A 67 -19.53 11.19 -11.18
C PHE A 67 -18.28 11.37 -10.31
N ALA A 68 -17.56 10.30 -9.96
CA ALA A 68 -16.31 10.42 -9.19
C ALA A 68 -15.07 10.05 -10.03
N GLY A 69 -14.03 10.86 -9.90
CA GLY A 69 -12.76 10.71 -10.62
C GLY A 69 -12.74 11.36 -12.01
N THR A 70 -11.56 11.40 -12.62
CA THR A 70 -11.30 11.98 -13.94
C THR A 70 -10.64 10.96 -14.89
N PRO A 71 -10.52 11.24 -16.21
CA PRO A 71 -9.76 10.41 -17.14
C PRO A 71 -8.30 10.25 -16.71
N TRP A 72 -7.73 9.06 -16.88
CA TRP A 72 -6.36 8.78 -16.44
C TRP A 72 -5.34 9.58 -17.25
N GLU A 73 -5.66 10.00 -18.48
CA GLU A 73 -4.82 10.82 -19.34
C GLU A 73 -4.47 12.15 -18.64
N MET A 74 -5.43 12.75 -17.93
CA MET A 74 -5.23 13.99 -17.17
C MET A 74 -4.35 13.74 -15.94
N GLY A 75 -4.72 12.78 -15.09
CA GLY A 75 -3.97 12.54 -13.86
C GLY A 75 -2.57 11.98 -14.11
N LEU A 76 -2.40 11.11 -15.11
CA LEU A 76 -1.11 10.52 -15.45
C LEU A 76 -0.14 11.59 -15.95
N SER A 77 -0.58 12.45 -16.86
CA SER A 77 0.23 13.56 -17.36
C SER A 77 0.57 14.55 -16.23
N GLU A 78 -0.39 14.92 -15.39
CA GLU A 78 -0.15 15.79 -14.23
C GLU A 78 0.89 15.19 -13.27
N VAL A 79 0.76 13.91 -12.92
CA VAL A 79 1.75 13.21 -12.08
C VAL A 79 3.13 13.20 -12.74
N ASN A 80 3.21 12.84 -14.02
CA ASN A 80 4.47 12.80 -14.75
C ASN A 80 5.15 14.18 -14.79
N GLN A 81 4.39 15.22 -15.11
CA GLN A 81 4.87 16.61 -15.18
C GLN A 81 5.31 17.12 -13.81
N VAL A 82 4.47 17.03 -12.77
CA VAL A 82 4.78 17.56 -11.44
C VAL A 82 5.97 16.84 -10.81
N LEU A 83 6.07 15.51 -10.95
CA LEU A 83 7.24 14.78 -10.47
C LEU A 83 8.51 15.17 -11.22
N THR A 84 8.41 15.47 -12.52
CA THR A 84 9.55 15.95 -13.31
C THR A 84 10.00 17.33 -12.84
N LEU A 85 9.07 18.28 -12.69
CA LEU A 85 9.34 19.64 -12.18
C LEU A 85 10.01 19.62 -10.79
N ASN A 86 9.66 18.65 -9.94
CA ASN A 86 10.21 18.49 -8.59
C ASN A 86 11.47 17.62 -8.54
N ARG A 87 11.99 17.14 -9.68
CA ARG A 87 13.12 16.20 -9.77
C ARG A 87 12.90 14.93 -8.94
N LEU A 88 11.67 14.43 -8.92
CA LEU A 88 11.27 13.19 -8.24
C LEU A 88 10.90 12.07 -9.23
N ARG A 89 10.71 12.37 -10.52
CA ARG A 89 10.25 11.40 -11.54
C ARG A 89 11.10 10.13 -11.63
N HIS A 90 12.41 10.24 -11.44
CA HIS A 90 13.35 9.12 -11.50
C HIS A 90 13.23 8.12 -10.32
N ARG A 91 12.58 8.53 -9.23
CA ARG A 91 12.50 7.74 -7.98
C ARG A 91 11.33 6.77 -7.93
N VAL A 92 10.29 7.02 -8.72
CA VAL A 92 9.04 6.29 -8.66
C VAL A 92 8.63 5.82 -10.04
N ARG A 93 8.23 4.56 -10.13
CA ARG A 93 7.65 4.00 -11.34
C ARG A 93 6.18 4.39 -11.44
N LEU A 94 5.74 4.87 -12.60
CA LEU A 94 4.34 5.20 -12.82
C LEU A 94 3.60 4.02 -13.43
N ARG A 95 2.50 3.62 -12.81
CA ARG A 95 1.57 2.63 -13.32
C ARG A 95 0.25 3.31 -13.65
N VAL A 96 -0.47 2.82 -14.65
CA VAL A 96 -1.81 3.33 -14.97
C VAL A 96 -2.80 2.20 -15.18
N ASP A 97 -4.03 2.39 -14.72
CA ASP A 97 -5.17 1.54 -15.08
C ASP A 97 -6.42 2.39 -15.34
N GLY A 98 -7.47 1.77 -15.90
CA GLY A 98 -8.73 2.47 -16.18
C GLY A 98 -9.21 2.26 -17.61
N GLY A 99 -9.65 1.05 -17.91
CA GLY A 99 -10.32 0.77 -19.20
C GLY A 99 -9.38 0.57 -20.39
N LEU A 100 -8.10 0.27 -20.16
CA LEU A 100 -7.13 -0.14 -21.18
C LEU A 100 -7.58 -1.47 -21.81
N LYS A 101 -7.69 -1.51 -23.14
CA LYS A 101 -8.19 -2.68 -23.90
C LYS A 101 -7.35 -3.01 -25.13
N SER A 102 -6.50 -2.11 -25.59
CA SER A 102 -5.72 -2.23 -26.83
C SER A 102 -4.24 -1.91 -26.63
N GLY A 103 -3.40 -2.34 -27.57
CA GLY A 103 -2.00 -1.94 -27.65
C GLY A 103 -1.85 -0.43 -27.85
N ARG A 104 -2.75 0.20 -28.60
CA ARG A 104 -2.79 1.67 -28.71
C ARG A 104 -3.00 2.37 -27.36
N ASP A 105 -3.89 1.88 -26.51
CA ASP A 105 -4.11 2.46 -25.18
C ASP A 105 -2.82 2.41 -24.34
N VAL A 106 -2.09 1.28 -24.42
CA VAL A 106 -0.80 1.10 -23.75
C VAL A 106 0.26 2.07 -24.28
N VAL A 107 0.36 2.23 -25.60
CA VAL A 107 1.32 3.17 -26.21
C VAL A 107 1.00 4.61 -25.83
N ILE A 108 -0.26 5.04 -25.87
CA ILE A 108 -0.65 6.39 -25.43
C ILE A 108 -0.31 6.60 -23.96
N ALA A 109 -0.63 5.64 -23.09
CA ALA A 109 -0.25 5.70 -21.69
C ALA A 109 1.27 5.80 -21.49
N ALA A 110 2.07 5.07 -22.27
CA ALA A 110 3.52 5.17 -22.24
C ALA A 110 4.00 6.58 -22.63
N LEU A 111 3.48 7.12 -23.73
CA LEU A 111 3.80 8.47 -24.21
C LEU A 111 3.45 9.56 -23.18
N LEU A 112 2.38 9.38 -22.41
CA LEU A 112 2.01 10.28 -21.30
C LEU A 112 2.83 10.06 -20.02
N GLY A 113 3.67 9.02 -19.96
CA GLY A 113 4.67 8.81 -18.92
C GLY A 113 4.50 7.57 -18.05
N ALA A 114 3.56 6.66 -18.35
CA ALA A 114 3.44 5.39 -17.63
C ALA A 114 4.52 4.38 -18.06
N GLU A 115 4.91 3.52 -17.12
CA GLU A 115 5.89 2.44 -17.32
C GLU A 115 5.25 1.06 -17.15
N GLU A 116 4.11 0.98 -16.45
CA GLU A 116 3.37 -0.27 -16.20
C GLU A 116 1.85 -0.05 -16.42
N PHE A 117 1.17 -1.08 -16.91
CA PHE A 117 -0.21 -0.98 -17.42
C PHE A 117 -1.12 -2.02 -16.77
N GLY A 118 -2.17 -1.59 -16.09
CA GLY A 118 -3.14 -2.45 -15.43
C GLY A 118 -4.34 -2.77 -16.32
N VAL A 119 -4.57 -4.07 -16.57
CA VAL A 119 -5.67 -4.58 -17.39
C VAL A 119 -6.58 -5.48 -16.55
N GLY A 120 -7.67 -4.92 -16.03
CA GLY A 120 -8.65 -5.65 -15.21
C GLY A 120 -9.82 -6.22 -16.01
N THR A 121 -10.74 -5.35 -16.45
CA THR A 121 -11.98 -5.78 -17.10
C THR A 121 -11.76 -6.60 -18.37
N ALA A 122 -10.79 -6.25 -19.22
CA ALA A 122 -10.50 -7.04 -20.42
C ALA A 122 -9.99 -8.45 -20.07
N ALA A 123 -9.21 -8.59 -18.99
CA ALA A 123 -8.81 -9.91 -18.48
C ALA A 123 -10.00 -10.69 -17.93
N LEU A 124 -10.95 -10.05 -17.24
CA LEU A 124 -12.21 -10.69 -16.83
C LEU A 124 -13.04 -11.16 -18.05
N ILE A 125 -13.08 -10.37 -19.13
CA ILE A 125 -13.76 -10.73 -20.39
C ILE A 125 -13.06 -11.92 -21.05
N ALA A 126 -11.73 -11.93 -21.12
CA ALA A 126 -10.97 -13.08 -21.62
C ALA A 126 -11.25 -14.36 -20.81
N MET A 127 -11.52 -14.23 -19.50
CA MET A 127 -11.95 -15.34 -18.64
C MET A 127 -13.44 -15.70 -18.79
N GLY A 128 -14.22 -14.97 -19.58
CA GLY A 128 -15.62 -15.29 -19.91
C GLY A 128 -16.67 -14.31 -19.40
N CYS A 129 -16.29 -13.18 -18.81
CA CYS A 129 -17.25 -12.14 -18.42
C CYS A 129 -18.06 -11.64 -19.64
N LEU A 130 -19.38 -11.69 -19.54
CA LEU A 130 -20.32 -11.25 -20.59
C LEU A 130 -20.81 -9.80 -20.40
N MET A 131 -20.20 -9.05 -19.48
CA MET A 131 -20.55 -7.65 -19.18
C MET A 131 -22.01 -7.40 -18.77
N VAL A 132 -22.66 -8.38 -18.12
CA VAL A 132 -24.07 -8.28 -17.66
C VAL A 132 -24.29 -7.42 -16.40
N ARG A 133 -23.21 -6.94 -15.75
CA ARG A 133 -23.24 -5.99 -14.62
C ARG A 133 -24.01 -6.44 -13.36
N GLN A 134 -24.03 -7.74 -13.08
CA GLN A 134 -24.68 -8.34 -11.90
C GLN A 134 -23.67 -8.80 -10.82
N CYS A 135 -22.43 -8.28 -10.84
CA CYS A 135 -21.36 -8.72 -9.95
C CYS A 135 -21.73 -8.60 -8.45
N HIS A 136 -22.45 -7.54 -8.07
CA HIS A 136 -22.89 -7.27 -6.70
C HIS A 136 -24.03 -8.20 -6.23
N ALA A 137 -24.72 -8.87 -7.15
CA ALA A 137 -25.90 -9.66 -6.84
C ALA A 137 -25.58 -11.13 -6.52
N ASN A 138 -24.29 -11.52 -6.58
CA ASN A 138 -23.85 -12.91 -6.45
C ASN A 138 -24.43 -13.88 -7.50
N THR A 139 -25.03 -13.37 -8.59
CA THR A 139 -25.74 -14.14 -9.62
C THR A 139 -25.01 -14.18 -10.97
N CYS A 140 -23.67 -14.11 -10.97
CA CYS A 140 -22.88 -14.11 -12.20
C CYS A 140 -23.19 -15.37 -13.06
N PRO A 141 -23.67 -15.22 -14.31
CA PRO A 141 -24.14 -16.36 -15.11
C PRO A 141 -23.02 -17.30 -15.56
N VAL A 142 -21.77 -16.84 -15.48
CA VAL A 142 -20.56 -17.49 -16.00
C VAL A 142 -19.53 -17.78 -14.91
N GLY A 143 -19.93 -17.70 -13.64
CA GLY A 143 -19.05 -18.10 -12.52
C GLY A 143 -17.84 -17.19 -12.26
N VAL A 144 -17.81 -15.97 -12.81
CA VAL A 144 -16.68 -15.03 -12.63
C VAL A 144 -16.76 -14.30 -11.28
N CYS A 145 -17.84 -13.55 -11.03
CA CYS A 145 -18.04 -12.76 -9.80
C CYS A 145 -19.19 -13.32 -8.97
N THR A 146 -18.99 -14.49 -8.37
CA THR A 146 -19.98 -15.15 -7.49
C THR A 146 -19.29 -16.12 -6.53
N GLN A 147 -19.86 -16.26 -5.32
CA GLN A 147 -19.49 -17.25 -4.33
C GLN A 147 -20.42 -18.47 -4.32
N ASP A 148 -21.54 -18.42 -5.07
CA ASP A 148 -22.46 -19.55 -5.21
C ASP A 148 -21.78 -20.73 -5.93
N GLU A 149 -21.81 -21.91 -5.32
CA GLU A 149 -21.10 -23.08 -5.84
C GLU A 149 -21.64 -23.58 -7.18
N ALA A 150 -22.96 -23.53 -7.40
CA ALA A 150 -23.58 -23.98 -8.63
C ALA A 150 -23.23 -23.04 -9.80
N LEU A 151 -23.15 -21.74 -9.54
CA LEU A 151 -22.72 -20.75 -10.53
C LEU A 151 -21.20 -20.78 -10.78
N ARG A 152 -20.38 -20.99 -9.75
CA ARG A 152 -18.91 -21.16 -9.89
C ARG A 152 -18.55 -22.34 -10.80
N LYS A 153 -19.33 -23.43 -10.79
CA LYS A 153 -19.16 -24.57 -11.72
C LYS A 153 -19.32 -24.19 -13.20
N LYS A 154 -19.90 -23.01 -13.50
CA LYS A 154 -20.04 -22.49 -14.87
C LYS A 154 -18.80 -21.73 -15.35
N PHE A 155 -17.80 -21.50 -14.49
CA PHE A 155 -16.58 -20.80 -14.87
C PHE A 155 -15.77 -21.61 -15.87
N ALA A 156 -15.52 -21.02 -17.04
CA ALA A 156 -14.76 -21.62 -18.13
C ALA A 156 -13.54 -20.77 -18.53
N GLY A 157 -13.12 -19.84 -17.66
CA GLY A 157 -11.89 -19.08 -17.85
C GLY A 157 -10.66 -19.97 -17.65
N THR A 158 -9.60 -19.71 -18.40
CA THR A 158 -8.35 -20.47 -18.27
C THR A 158 -7.15 -19.52 -18.23
N PRO A 159 -6.02 -19.92 -17.64
CA PRO A 159 -4.79 -19.15 -17.70
C PRO A 159 -4.37 -18.81 -19.13
N GLU A 160 -4.51 -19.77 -20.07
CA GLU A 160 -4.11 -19.62 -21.47
C GLU A 160 -4.88 -18.49 -22.17
N LYS A 161 -6.18 -18.33 -21.87
CA LYS A 161 -6.97 -17.22 -22.42
C LYS A 161 -6.43 -15.86 -21.99
N VAL A 162 -5.98 -15.74 -20.75
CA VAL A 162 -5.36 -14.51 -20.23
C VAL A 162 -3.98 -14.29 -20.84
N VAL A 163 -3.17 -15.35 -20.98
CA VAL A 163 -1.88 -15.29 -21.67
C VAL A 163 -2.06 -14.82 -23.11
N HIS A 164 -3.05 -15.34 -23.84
CA HIS A 164 -3.34 -14.90 -25.21
C HIS A 164 -3.75 -13.43 -25.28
N LEU A 165 -4.61 -12.94 -24.37
CA LEU A 165 -4.96 -11.52 -24.28
C LEU A 165 -3.70 -10.65 -24.19
N PHE A 166 -2.81 -10.94 -23.24
CA PHE A 166 -1.59 -10.15 -23.07
C PHE A 166 -0.60 -10.34 -24.21
N SER A 167 -0.55 -11.51 -24.85
CA SER A 167 0.28 -11.76 -26.03
C SER A 167 -0.16 -10.92 -27.22
N PHE A 168 -1.48 -10.81 -27.45
CA PHE A 168 -2.04 -9.96 -28.51
C PHE A 168 -1.84 -8.47 -28.23
N LEU A 169 -2.08 -8.04 -26.98
CA LEU A 169 -1.78 -6.66 -26.57
C LEU A 169 -0.31 -6.31 -26.80
N ALA A 170 0.60 -7.21 -26.42
CA ALA A 170 2.03 -7.00 -26.60
C ALA A 170 2.46 -6.98 -28.08
N GLU A 171 1.83 -7.78 -28.94
CA GLU A 171 2.07 -7.72 -30.39
C GLU A 171 1.61 -6.39 -30.98
N GLU A 172 0.38 -5.97 -30.66
CA GLU A 172 -0.13 -4.68 -31.14
C GLU A 172 0.76 -3.51 -30.68
N VAL A 173 1.28 -3.56 -29.44
CA VAL A 173 2.30 -2.58 -28.98
C VAL A 173 3.54 -2.60 -29.85
N ARG A 174 4.09 -3.78 -30.19
CA ARG A 174 5.29 -3.89 -31.04
C ARG A 174 5.04 -3.34 -32.45
N GLU A 175 3.89 -3.65 -33.03
CA GLU A 175 3.49 -3.14 -34.35
C GLU A 175 3.42 -1.60 -34.36
N ILE A 176 2.83 -1.00 -33.32
CA ILE A 176 2.75 0.46 -33.18
C ILE A 176 4.14 1.05 -32.96
N LEU A 177 4.98 0.48 -32.09
CA LEU A 177 6.35 0.94 -31.87
C LEU A 177 7.17 0.93 -33.15
N ALA A 178 7.06 -0.14 -33.96
CA ALA A 178 7.71 -0.22 -35.26
C ALA A 178 7.25 0.88 -36.21
N SER A 179 5.95 1.22 -36.22
CA SER A 179 5.41 2.32 -37.02
C SER A 179 5.92 3.71 -36.58
N LEU A 180 6.25 3.86 -35.30
CA LEU A 180 6.86 5.08 -34.72
C LEU A 180 8.39 5.11 -34.89
N GLY A 181 9.00 4.03 -35.40
CA GLY A 181 10.45 3.89 -35.53
C GLY A 181 11.18 3.61 -34.20
N ALA A 182 10.46 3.23 -33.14
CA ALA A 182 11.02 2.88 -31.84
C ALA A 182 11.26 1.36 -31.72
N ARG A 183 12.32 0.95 -31.03
CA ARG A 183 12.67 -0.48 -30.84
C ARG A 183 12.19 -1.05 -29.52
N SER A 184 11.80 -0.19 -28.58
CA SER A 184 11.38 -0.57 -27.24
C SER A 184 10.39 0.44 -26.67
N LEU A 185 9.65 0.02 -25.63
CA LEU A 185 8.71 0.90 -24.95
C LEU A 185 9.46 2.03 -24.21
N ASP A 186 10.63 1.73 -23.64
CA ASP A 186 11.46 2.69 -22.88
C ASP A 186 11.85 3.91 -23.73
N GLU A 187 12.06 3.74 -25.04
CA GLU A 187 12.40 4.84 -25.97
C GLU A 187 11.28 5.88 -26.10
N ILE A 188 10.04 5.50 -25.83
CA ILE A 188 8.86 6.35 -26.03
C ILE A 188 8.25 6.87 -24.73
N ILE A 189 8.65 6.37 -23.55
CA ILE A 189 8.02 6.78 -22.30
C ILE A 189 8.21 8.28 -22.06
N GLY A 190 7.08 8.99 -21.89
CA GLY A 190 7.05 10.44 -21.70
C GLY A 190 7.28 11.27 -22.99
N ARG A 191 7.35 10.65 -24.18
CA ARG A 191 7.51 11.34 -25.48
C ARG A 191 6.20 11.90 -26.00
N THR A 192 5.59 12.83 -25.27
CA THR A 192 4.33 13.47 -25.71
C THR A 192 4.46 14.23 -27.04
N ASP A 193 5.68 14.53 -27.50
CA ASP A 193 5.95 15.10 -28.82
C ASP A 193 5.55 14.19 -30.00
N LEU A 194 5.32 12.90 -29.75
CA LEU A 194 4.80 11.94 -30.74
C LEU A 194 3.26 11.93 -30.79
N LEU A 195 2.59 12.73 -29.96
CA LEU A 195 1.13 12.87 -29.94
C LEU A 195 0.73 14.24 -30.50
N MET A 196 -0.27 14.23 -31.36
CA MET A 196 -0.92 15.45 -31.86
C MET A 196 -2.43 15.33 -31.71
N GLN A 197 -3.05 16.37 -31.15
CA GLN A 197 -4.49 16.50 -31.16
C GLN A 197 -4.97 16.70 -32.60
N VAL A 198 -5.96 15.92 -33.03
CA VAL A 198 -6.62 16.08 -34.32
C VAL A 198 -8.06 16.49 -34.08
N SER A 199 -8.45 17.66 -34.57
CA SER A 199 -9.87 18.06 -34.61
C SER A 199 -10.57 17.34 -35.77
N ARG A 200 -11.61 16.57 -35.45
CA ARG A 200 -12.47 15.85 -36.42
C ARG A 200 -13.96 16.03 -36.11
N GLY A 201 -14.30 16.98 -35.22
CA GLY A 201 -15.67 17.26 -34.84
C GLY A 201 -16.48 17.91 -35.96
N GLY A 202 -17.81 17.88 -35.85
CA GLY A 202 -18.65 18.72 -36.69
C GLY A 202 -18.48 20.19 -36.32
N ALA A 203 -18.61 21.10 -37.28
CA ALA A 203 -18.36 22.55 -37.09
C ALA A 203 -19.21 23.24 -36.00
N HIS A 204 -20.18 22.54 -35.42
CA HIS A 204 -21.06 23.02 -34.35
C HIS A 204 -20.58 22.60 -32.93
N LEU A 205 -19.45 21.89 -32.84
CA LEU A 205 -18.85 21.46 -31.59
C LEU A 205 -17.62 22.33 -31.29
N ASP A 206 -17.52 22.79 -30.05
CA ASP A 206 -16.29 23.40 -29.56
C ASP A 206 -15.21 22.32 -29.41
N ASP A 207 -13.99 22.65 -29.84
CA ASP A 207 -12.84 21.78 -29.65
C ASP A 207 -12.36 21.84 -28.19
N LEU A 208 -11.91 20.70 -27.68
CA LEU A 208 -11.20 20.64 -26.40
C LEU A 208 -9.78 21.18 -26.56
N ASP A 209 -9.21 21.75 -25.51
CA ASP A 209 -7.77 22.02 -25.45
C ASP A 209 -7.04 20.86 -24.76
N LEU A 210 -6.31 20.04 -25.53
CA LEU A 210 -5.49 18.95 -24.98
C LEU A 210 -4.06 19.38 -24.67
N ASN A 211 -3.68 20.64 -24.91
CA ASN A 211 -2.33 21.12 -24.66
C ASN A 211 -1.82 20.86 -23.22
N PRO A 212 -2.63 21.00 -22.15
CA PRO A 212 -2.18 20.68 -20.79
C PRO A 212 -1.70 19.23 -20.60
N ILE A 213 -2.24 18.28 -21.36
CA ILE A 213 -1.87 16.86 -21.30
C ILE A 213 -0.62 16.59 -22.15
N LEU A 214 -0.44 17.32 -23.25
CA LEU A 214 0.63 17.12 -24.21
C LEU A 214 1.92 17.88 -23.88
N ALA A 215 1.83 18.91 -23.03
CA ALA A 215 2.99 19.72 -22.64
C ALA A 215 4.08 18.88 -21.95
N GLN A 216 5.33 19.10 -22.36
CA GLN A 216 6.51 18.55 -21.68
C GLN A 216 6.95 19.51 -20.57
N ALA A 217 7.06 18.99 -19.34
CA ALA A 217 7.49 19.76 -18.18
C ALA A 217 8.94 20.26 -18.27
N ASP A 218 9.78 19.53 -19.00
CA ASP A 218 11.17 19.87 -19.25
C ASP A 218 11.51 19.52 -20.72
N ALA A 219 12.02 20.50 -21.46
CA ALA A 219 12.40 20.35 -22.87
C ALA A 219 13.69 19.52 -23.06
N GLY A 220 14.41 19.20 -21.98
CA GLY A 220 15.53 18.25 -22.00
C GLY A 220 16.42 18.34 -20.77
N GLY A 221 16.91 17.18 -20.29
CA GLY A 221 17.90 17.07 -19.21
C GLY A 221 17.43 16.30 -17.97
N SER A 222 16.12 16.29 -17.68
CA SER A 222 15.54 15.46 -16.63
C SER A 222 15.22 14.03 -17.10
N ALA A 223 15.31 13.06 -16.18
CA ALA A 223 14.88 11.69 -16.43
C ALA A 223 13.37 11.64 -16.72
N ARG A 224 12.99 10.97 -17.81
CA ARG A 224 11.60 10.85 -18.29
C ARG A 224 10.82 9.71 -17.63
N HIS A 225 11.53 8.73 -17.08
CA HIS A 225 10.97 7.58 -16.38
C HIS A 225 11.79 7.24 -15.13
N ALA A 226 11.35 6.25 -14.35
CA ALA A 226 12.12 5.78 -13.22
C ALA A 226 13.47 5.21 -13.69
N THR A 227 14.55 5.59 -13.00
CA THR A 227 15.90 5.07 -13.28
C THR A 227 16.47 4.32 -12.08
N LEU A 228 15.80 4.37 -10.93
CA LEU A 228 16.22 3.66 -9.74
C LEU A 228 15.91 2.17 -9.89
N GLU A 229 16.95 1.34 -9.79
CA GLU A 229 16.80 -0.11 -9.71
C GLU A 229 16.47 -0.55 -8.27
N GLY A 230 15.69 -1.62 -8.12
CA GLY A 230 15.27 -2.11 -6.81
C GLY A 230 14.14 -1.27 -6.20
N ARG A 231 14.39 -0.67 -5.03
CA ARG A 231 13.40 0.08 -4.26
C ARG A 231 14.03 1.30 -3.57
N ASN A 232 13.19 2.25 -3.18
CA ASN A 232 13.58 3.36 -2.31
C ASN A 232 13.81 2.83 -0.89
N GLU A 233 15.07 2.71 -0.49
CA GLU A 233 15.42 2.24 0.85
C GLU A 233 14.90 3.16 1.96
N VAL A 234 14.68 2.57 3.13
CA VAL A 234 14.26 3.25 4.36
C VAL A 234 15.29 3.02 5.47
N PRO A 235 15.45 3.97 6.41
CA PRO A 235 16.37 3.78 7.53
C PRO A 235 15.98 2.56 8.39
N ASP A 236 16.98 1.92 8.97
CA ASP A 236 16.75 0.88 9.96
C ASP A 236 16.10 1.44 11.23
N THR A 237 15.63 0.52 12.07
CA THR A 237 15.11 0.78 13.41
C THR A 237 15.94 -0.01 14.43
N LEU A 238 15.55 0.04 15.71
CA LEU A 238 16.15 -0.72 16.80
C LEU A 238 16.26 -2.22 16.46
N ASP A 239 15.34 -2.73 15.65
CA ASP A 239 15.33 -4.12 15.19
C ASP A 239 16.61 -4.59 14.51
N ALA A 240 17.37 -3.70 13.85
CA ALA A 240 18.66 -4.09 13.27
C ALA A 240 19.62 -4.58 14.37
N GLN A 241 19.73 -3.80 15.45
CA GLN A 241 20.50 -4.19 16.63
C GLN A 241 19.88 -5.42 17.33
N MET A 242 18.55 -5.48 17.45
CA MET A 242 17.88 -6.64 18.05
C MET A 242 18.16 -7.94 17.29
N LEU A 243 18.26 -7.89 15.96
CA LEU A 243 18.56 -9.05 15.12
C LEU A 243 20.00 -9.52 15.32
N GLU A 244 20.95 -8.59 15.43
CA GLU A 244 22.35 -8.90 15.74
C GLU A 244 22.46 -9.55 17.13
N ASP A 245 21.85 -8.93 18.15
CA ASP A 245 21.89 -9.43 19.52
C ASP A 245 21.16 -10.78 19.68
N ALA A 246 20.09 -11.00 18.89
CA ALA A 246 19.32 -12.25 18.92
C ALA A 246 19.74 -13.27 17.85
N ALA A 247 20.96 -13.16 17.29
CA ALA A 247 21.51 -14.18 16.39
C ALA A 247 21.34 -15.63 16.91
N PRO A 248 21.53 -15.93 18.22
CA PRO A 248 21.29 -17.28 18.77
C PRO A 248 19.86 -17.81 18.61
N VAL A 249 18.86 -16.92 18.56
CA VAL A 249 17.45 -17.30 18.29
C VAL A 249 17.34 -17.91 16.90
N PHE A 250 18.07 -17.39 15.91
CA PHE A 250 17.96 -17.81 14.51
C PHE A 250 18.88 -18.98 14.16
N SER A 251 20.03 -19.11 14.85
CA SER A 251 20.99 -20.19 14.63
C SER A 251 20.64 -21.47 15.42
N HIS A 252 20.28 -21.35 16.69
CA HIS A 252 20.10 -22.49 17.61
C HIS A 252 18.67 -22.61 18.18
N GLY A 253 17.81 -21.62 17.94
CA GLY A 253 16.45 -21.60 18.51
C GLY A 253 16.43 -21.20 19.99
N GLU A 254 17.46 -20.52 20.48
CA GLU A 254 17.57 -20.13 21.89
C GLU A 254 16.45 -19.18 22.33
N LYS A 255 16.05 -19.29 23.60
CA LYS A 255 15.13 -18.37 24.25
C LYS A 255 15.92 -17.19 24.80
N MET A 256 15.52 -15.96 24.51
CA MET A 256 16.32 -14.76 24.84
C MET A 256 15.53 -13.68 25.58
N GLN A 257 16.25 -12.92 26.40
CA GLN A 257 15.80 -11.63 26.93
C GLN A 257 16.77 -10.53 26.53
N LEU A 258 16.23 -9.44 25.98
CA LEU A 258 16.98 -8.26 25.54
C LEU A 258 16.46 -7.02 26.26
N ALA A 259 17.29 -5.99 26.40
CA ALA A 259 16.92 -4.76 27.06
C ALA A 259 17.50 -3.53 26.35
N TYR A 260 16.66 -2.53 26.08
CA TYR A 260 17.07 -1.30 25.36
C TYR A 260 16.37 -0.05 25.93
N ASN A 261 17.00 1.10 25.71
CA ASN A 261 16.36 2.40 25.91
C ASN A 261 15.75 2.87 24.59
N ILE A 262 14.54 3.41 24.65
CA ILE A 262 13.78 3.84 23.48
C ILE A 262 13.38 5.31 23.55
N ARG A 263 13.12 5.89 22.39
CA ARG A 263 12.66 7.26 22.18
C ARG A 263 11.55 7.25 21.13
N ASN A 264 10.74 8.31 21.11
CA ASN A 264 9.65 8.47 20.13
C ASN A 264 10.14 8.46 18.66
N THR A 265 11.43 8.65 18.41
CA THR A 265 12.06 8.53 17.09
C THR A 265 12.29 7.08 16.64
N HIS A 266 12.30 6.12 17.56
CA HIS A 266 12.40 4.68 17.25
C HIS A 266 11.01 4.15 16.91
N ARG A 267 10.76 3.99 15.62
CA ARG A 267 9.46 3.61 15.05
C ARG A 267 9.46 2.14 14.63
N ALA A 268 8.28 1.52 14.59
CA ALA A 268 8.10 0.15 14.11
C ALA A 268 8.94 -0.92 14.86
N ILE A 269 9.27 -0.69 16.13
CA ILE A 269 10.09 -1.63 16.92
C ILE A 269 9.40 -3.00 16.98
N GLY A 270 10.15 -4.07 16.69
CA GLY A 270 9.69 -5.46 16.64
C GLY A 270 9.15 -5.91 15.27
N THR A 271 8.94 -4.99 14.33
CA THR A 271 8.35 -5.29 13.02
C THR A 271 9.30 -6.08 12.11
N ARG A 272 10.55 -5.61 11.98
CA ARG A 272 11.58 -6.28 11.18
C ARG A 272 12.04 -7.57 11.84
N PHE A 273 12.09 -7.59 13.17
CA PHE A 273 12.36 -8.80 13.94
C PHE A 273 11.30 -9.88 13.64
N SER A 274 10.03 -9.47 13.61
CA SER A 274 8.92 -10.38 13.27
C SER A 274 8.99 -10.90 11.83
N SER A 275 9.49 -10.10 10.88
CA SER A 275 9.79 -10.59 9.52
C SER A 275 10.72 -11.80 9.54
N HIS A 276 11.81 -11.72 10.30
CA HIS A 276 12.80 -12.80 10.41
C HIS A 276 12.24 -14.00 11.15
N LEU A 277 11.47 -13.79 12.22
CA LEU A 277 10.77 -14.86 12.91
C LEU A 277 9.84 -15.62 11.96
N VAL A 278 9.01 -14.92 11.20
CA VAL A 278 8.08 -15.54 10.23
C VAL A 278 8.84 -16.32 9.15
N ARG A 279 9.90 -15.75 8.60
CA ARG A 279 10.69 -16.41 7.54
C ARG A 279 11.36 -17.69 8.04
N ARG A 280 11.76 -17.73 9.30
CA ARG A 280 12.47 -18.87 9.88
C ARG A 280 11.52 -19.92 10.48
N TYR A 281 10.49 -19.49 11.18
CA TYR A 281 9.65 -20.33 12.05
C TYR A 281 8.16 -20.29 11.70
N GLY A 282 7.74 -19.43 10.76
CA GLY A 282 6.32 -19.13 10.55
C GLY A 282 5.74 -18.28 11.69
N MET A 283 4.44 -17.97 11.60
CA MET A 283 3.77 -17.07 12.56
C MET A 283 3.60 -17.67 13.96
N PHE A 284 3.52 -19.00 14.06
CA PHE A 284 3.18 -19.72 15.29
C PHE A 284 4.21 -20.78 15.69
N GLY A 285 5.37 -20.83 15.02
CA GLY A 285 6.38 -21.87 15.27
C GLY A 285 7.13 -21.73 16.59
N LEU A 286 7.07 -20.56 17.24
CA LEU A 286 7.66 -20.32 18.55
C LEU A 286 6.59 -20.23 19.64
N GLN A 287 6.95 -20.65 20.85
CA GLN A 287 6.08 -20.49 22.02
C GLN A 287 5.99 -19.01 22.43
N PRO A 288 4.86 -18.54 23.00
CA PRO A 288 4.72 -17.16 23.45
C PRO A 288 5.87 -16.70 24.37
N GLY A 289 6.46 -15.53 24.07
CA GLY A 289 7.56 -14.97 24.86
C GLY A 289 8.90 -15.70 24.72
N HIS A 290 9.13 -16.43 23.62
CA HIS A 290 10.43 -17.02 23.28
C HIS A 290 11.55 -15.97 23.18
N VAL A 291 11.22 -14.79 22.68
CA VAL A 291 12.09 -13.61 22.72
C VAL A 291 11.35 -12.51 23.46
N THR A 292 11.86 -12.11 24.62
CA THR A 292 11.29 -11.01 25.40
C THR A 292 12.21 -9.81 25.33
N VAL A 293 11.68 -8.67 24.92
CA VAL A 293 12.44 -7.42 24.78
C VAL A 293 11.86 -6.39 25.74
N ARG A 294 12.68 -5.94 26.68
CA ARG A 294 12.33 -4.89 27.63
C ARG A 294 12.81 -3.56 27.10
N LEU A 295 11.91 -2.60 27.03
CA LEU A 295 12.15 -1.28 26.45
C LEU A 295 11.84 -0.23 27.51
N THR A 296 12.77 0.69 27.77
CA THR A 296 12.56 1.79 28.74
C THR A 296 12.52 3.13 28.01
N GLY A 297 11.45 3.91 28.22
CA GLY A 297 11.22 5.20 27.56
C GLY A 297 9.90 5.25 26.79
N SER A 298 9.83 6.09 25.77
CA SER A 298 8.62 6.28 24.95
C SER A 298 8.80 5.64 23.58
N ALA A 299 7.89 4.74 23.18
CA ALA A 299 7.94 4.13 21.86
C ALA A 299 7.37 5.06 20.78
N GLY A 300 8.06 5.13 19.63
CA GLY A 300 7.53 5.80 18.45
C GLY A 300 6.32 5.07 17.86
N GLN A 301 5.80 5.61 16.76
CA GLN A 301 4.66 5.02 16.05
C GLN A 301 4.91 3.55 15.65
N SER A 302 3.83 2.77 15.62
CA SER A 302 3.83 1.38 15.14
C SER A 302 4.63 0.39 15.99
N LEU A 303 4.74 0.62 17.31
CA LEU A 303 5.32 -0.36 18.25
C LEU A 303 4.67 -1.73 18.08
N GLY A 304 5.48 -2.76 17.81
CA GLY A 304 5.01 -4.13 17.66
C GLY A 304 4.08 -4.34 16.48
N ALA A 305 4.14 -3.48 15.45
CA ALA A 305 3.36 -3.68 14.24
C ALA A 305 3.69 -5.04 13.61
N PHE A 306 2.64 -5.80 13.27
CA PHE A 306 2.74 -7.15 12.71
C PHE A 306 3.52 -8.15 13.59
N ALA A 307 3.64 -7.90 14.89
CA ALA A 307 4.39 -8.78 15.77
C ALA A 307 3.75 -10.18 15.86
N VAL A 308 4.58 -11.21 15.69
CA VAL A 308 4.15 -12.62 15.65
C VAL A 308 4.40 -13.37 16.95
N GLN A 309 3.79 -14.55 17.10
CA GLN A 309 3.98 -15.38 18.28
C GLN A 309 5.45 -15.74 18.47
N GLY A 310 5.90 -15.70 19.72
CA GLY A 310 7.31 -15.80 20.07
C GLY A 310 7.89 -14.46 20.53
N LEU A 311 7.46 -13.34 19.94
CA LEU A 311 7.92 -12.02 20.35
C LEU A 311 7.05 -11.45 21.47
N ARG A 312 7.70 -11.03 22.55
CA ARG A 312 7.09 -10.26 23.65
C ARG A 312 7.82 -8.94 23.81
N LEU A 313 7.10 -7.81 23.73
CA LEU A 313 7.65 -6.48 23.96
C LEU A 313 7.07 -5.90 25.25
N GLU A 314 7.93 -5.54 26.19
CA GLU A 314 7.56 -4.91 27.46
C GLU A 314 8.08 -3.46 27.49
N VAL A 315 7.19 -2.49 27.43
CA VAL A 315 7.54 -1.07 27.52
C VAL A 315 7.29 -0.55 28.93
N PHE A 316 8.34 -0.01 29.52
CA PHE A 316 8.34 0.73 30.77
C PHE A 316 8.40 2.22 30.45
N GLY A 317 7.22 2.85 30.37
CA GLY A 317 7.03 4.20 29.87
C GLY A 317 5.68 4.32 29.17
N ASP A 318 5.70 4.80 27.92
CA ASP A 318 4.50 5.06 27.11
C ASP A 318 4.75 4.72 25.62
N ALA A 319 3.69 4.77 24.80
CA ALA A 319 3.79 4.54 23.36
C ALA A 319 2.86 5.46 22.55
N ASN A 320 3.33 5.87 21.38
CA ASN A 320 2.57 6.67 20.42
C ASN A 320 1.53 5.84 19.64
N ASP A 321 0.97 6.38 18.56
CA ASP A 321 -0.07 5.75 17.76
C ASP A 321 0.33 4.37 17.19
N TYR A 322 -0.69 3.58 16.82
CA TYR A 322 -0.56 2.33 16.08
C TYR A 322 0.13 1.18 16.82
N VAL A 323 0.13 1.19 18.16
CA VAL A 323 0.62 0.05 18.95
C VAL A 323 -0.11 -1.23 18.54
N GLY A 324 0.65 -2.27 18.20
CA GLY A 324 0.10 -3.55 17.75
C GLY A 324 -0.72 -3.45 16.45
N LYS A 325 -0.47 -2.47 15.59
CA LYS A 325 -1.06 -2.42 14.24
C LYS A 325 -0.86 -3.75 13.52
N GLY A 326 -1.94 -4.40 13.11
CA GLY A 326 -1.90 -5.73 12.51
C GLY A 326 -1.27 -6.80 13.39
N LEU A 327 -1.40 -6.72 14.73
CA LEU A 327 -0.83 -7.72 15.65
C LEU A 327 -1.20 -9.13 15.21
N SER A 328 -0.20 -10.03 15.21
CA SER A 328 -0.23 -11.30 14.49
C SER A 328 0.22 -12.47 15.37
N GLY A 329 -0.10 -12.42 16.66
CA GLY A 329 0.23 -13.47 17.65
C GLY A 329 1.26 -13.05 18.71
N GLY A 330 1.92 -11.90 18.53
CA GLY A 330 2.85 -11.36 19.52
C GLY A 330 2.17 -10.89 20.80
N THR A 331 2.97 -10.65 21.84
CA THR A 331 2.50 -10.11 23.13
C THR A 331 3.12 -8.75 23.39
N LEU A 332 2.28 -7.74 23.58
CA LEU A 332 2.70 -6.38 23.89
C LEU A 332 2.24 -6.00 25.30
N VAL A 333 3.14 -5.46 26.10
CA VAL A 333 2.85 -4.97 27.45
C VAL A 333 3.37 -3.55 27.56
N VAL A 334 2.52 -2.60 27.96
CA VAL A 334 2.90 -1.19 28.16
C VAL A 334 2.45 -0.75 29.56
N ARG A 335 3.37 -0.24 30.36
CA ARG A 335 3.06 0.26 31.71
C ARG A 335 3.98 1.40 32.08
N PRO A 336 3.58 2.29 33.00
CA PRO A 336 4.46 3.34 33.47
C PRO A 336 5.74 2.77 34.09
N ALA A 337 6.81 3.56 34.06
CA ALA A 337 8.02 3.22 34.80
C ALA A 337 7.68 2.99 36.29
N PRO A 338 8.32 2.04 36.99
CA PRO A 338 8.02 1.76 38.40
C PRO A 338 8.19 2.97 39.33
N SER A 339 9.05 3.92 38.94
CA SER A 339 9.30 5.17 39.65
C SER A 339 8.26 6.26 39.35
N SER A 340 7.31 6.03 38.44
CA SER A 340 6.31 7.04 38.07
C SER A 340 5.33 7.26 39.22
N PRO A 341 5.01 8.53 39.57
CA PRO A 341 3.99 8.83 40.58
C PRO A 341 2.57 8.44 40.11
N LEU A 342 2.41 8.05 38.84
CA LEU A 342 1.14 7.65 38.24
C LEU A 342 0.83 6.16 38.44
N VAL A 343 1.75 5.35 38.97
CA VAL A 343 1.56 3.89 39.14
C VAL A 343 0.32 3.54 39.99
N GLY A 344 -0.08 4.41 40.92
CA GLY A 344 -1.31 4.22 41.72
C GLY A 344 -2.61 4.71 41.05
N ARG A 345 -2.53 5.36 39.88
CA ARG A 345 -3.66 5.98 39.16
C ARG A 345 -3.50 5.82 37.64
N THR A 346 -3.12 4.62 37.22
CA THR A 346 -2.86 4.31 35.81
C THR A 346 -4.09 4.58 34.94
N GLN A 347 -5.28 4.26 35.46
CA GLN A 347 -6.56 4.40 34.78
C GLN A 347 -6.99 5.84 34.48
N GLU A 348 -6.33 6.83 35.11
CA GLU A 348 -6.61 8.27 34.91
C GLU A 348 -5.71 8.91 33.87
N ASN A 349 -4.76 8.16 33.29
CA ASN A 349 -3.71 8.72 32.44
C ASN A 349 -3.58 7.98 31.11
N THR A 350 -3.36 8.73 30.03
CA THR A 350 -3.06 8.17 28.71
C THR A 350 -1.69 7.50 28.68
N ILE A 351 -1.61 6.33 28.08
CA ILE A 351 -0.36 5.57 27.89
C ILE A 351 -0.16 5.09 26.45
N LEU A 352 -1.24 4.96 25.67
CA LEU A 352 -1.21 4.61 24.25
C LEU A 352 -1.84 5.72 23.41
N GLY A 353 -1.31 5.91 22.20
CA GLY A 353 -1.92 6.77 21.19
C GLY A 353 -3.19 6.20 20.56
N ASN A 354 -3.45 6.62 19.32
CA ASN A 354 -4.65 6.31 18.55
C ASN A 354 -4.49 5.04 17.69
N THR A 355 -5.62 4.50 17.22
CA THR A 355 -5.67 3.43 16.21
C THR A 355 -4.84 2.20 16.60
N VAL A 356 -4.81 1.92 17.90
CA VAL A 356 -4.16 0.77 18.53
C VAL A 356 -4.85 -0.52 18.06
N LEU A 357 -4.08 -1.57 17.79
CA LEU A 357 -4.56 -2.86 17.29
C LEU A 357 -5.31 -2.79 15.95
N TYR A 358 -5.04 -1.77 15.12
CA TYR A 358 -5.71 -1.62 13.84
C TYR A 358 -5.56 -2.88 12.96
N GLY A 359 -6.69 -3.54 12.69
CA GLY A 359 -6.72 -4.73 11.84
C GLY A 359 -5.99 -5.95 12.41
N ALA A 360 -5.73 -6.01 13.71
CA ALA A 360 -5.04 -7.14 14.33
C ALA A 360 -5.74 -8.49 14.04
N THR A 361 -4.99 -9.58 13.92
CA THR A 361 -5.53 -10.93 13.58
C THR A 361 -5.04 -12.06 14.49
N ALA A 362 -4.25 -11.78 15.53
CA ALA A 362 -4.03 -12.62 16.71
C ALA A 362 -3.17 -11.86 17.74
N GLY A 363 -2.98 -12.42 18.93
CA GLY A 363 -2.02 -11.92 19.92
C GLY A 363 -2.65 -11.15 21.08
N GLN A 364 -1.80 -10.58 21.92
CA GLN A 364 -2.22 -10.00 23.20
C GLN A 364 -1.61 -8.61 23.42
N LEU A 365 -2.42 -7.67 23.90
CA LEU A 365 -1.99 -6.35 24.35
C LEU A 365 -2.46 -6.09 25.79
N PHE A 366 -1.55 -5.72 26.68
CA PHE A 366 -1.87 -5.30 28.04
C PHE A 366 -1.31 -3.91 28.29
N ALA A 367 -2.15 -2.93 28.59
CA ALA A 367 -1.69 -1.57 28.87
C ALA A 367 -2.28 -1.04 30.18
N ALA A 368 -1.39 -0.65 31.09
CA ALA A 368 -1.74 -0.02 32.36
C ALA A 368 -1.97 1.48 32.18
N GLY A 369 -3.08 1.83 31.52
CA GLY A 369 -3.51 3.20 31.27
C GLY A 369 -4.53 3.30 30.13
N GLN A 370 -4.89 4.54 29.78
CA GLN A 370 -5.87 4.83 28.73
C GLN A 370 -5.25 4.82 27.33
N ALA A 371 -6.00 4.35 26.34
CA ALA A 371 -5.70 4.51 24.92
C ALA A 371 -6.40 5.74 24.33
N GLY A 372 -5.88 6.25 23.21
CA GLY A 372 -6.54 7.32 22.45
C GLY A 372 -7.76 6.85 21.65
N GLU A 373 -8.05 7.59 20.58
CA GLU A 373 -9.16 7.37 19.66
C GLU A 373 -9.00 6.08 18.85
N ARG A 374 -10.14 5.47 18.47
CA ARG A 374 -10.18 4.28 17.60
C ARG A 374 -9.38 3.09 18.12
N PHE A 375 -9.38 2.90 19.44
CA PHE A 375 -8.81 1.70 20.04
C PHE A 375 -9.47 0.44 19.46
N ALA A 376 -8.67 -0.54 19.06
CA ALA A 376 -9.12 -1.82 18.48
C ALA A 376 -9.99 -1.69 17.22
N VAL A 377 -9.81 -0.61 16.44
CA VAL A 377 -10.51 -0.45 15.16
C VAL A 377 -10.18 -1.61 14.21
N ARG A 378 -11.21 -2.28 13.69
CA ARG A 378 -11.08 -3.48 12.85
C ARG A 378 -10.34 -4.66 13.48
N ASN A 379 -10.27 -4.75 14.81
CA ASN A 379 -9.71 -5.94 15.46
C ASN A 379 -10.46 -7.20 15.00
N SER A 380 -9.72 -8.25 14.65
CA SER A 380 -10.22 -9.49 14.06
C SER A 380 -9.62 -10.72 14.75
N GLY A 381 -9.33 -10.65 16.04
CA GLY A 381 -8.83 -11.81 16.81
C GLY A 381 -7.73 -11.53 17.83
N ALA A 382 -7.35 -10.28 18.10
CA ALA A 382 -6.43 -9.96 19.20
C ALA A 382 -7.18 -9.75 20.52
N THR A 383 -6.56 -10.17 21.62
CA THR A 383 -7.06 -9.92 22.98
C THR A 383 -6.37 -8.71 23.57
N ALA A 384 -7.12 -7.81 24.21
CA ALA A 384 -6.55 -6.63 24.82
C ALA A 384 -7.17 -6.29 26.17
N VAL A 385 -6.36 -5.77 27.08
CA VAL A 385 -6.81 -5.15 28.33
C VAL A 385 -6.17 -3.77 28.41
N VAL A 386 -7.02 -2.75 28.53
CA VAL A 386 -6.66 -1.33 28.72
C VAL A 386 -7.55 -0.74 29.81
N GLU A 387 -7.13 0.38 30.40
CA GLU A 387 -7.82 0.98 31.55
C GLU A 387 -8.72 2.17 31.17
N GLY A 388 -8.87 2.41 29.88
CA GLY A 388 -9.77 3.39 29.28
C GLY A 388 -9.47 3.55 27.79
N CYS A 389 -10.39 4.14 27.04
CA CYS A 389 -10.15 4.50 25.63
C CYS A 389 -10.89 5.78 25.24
N GLY A 390 -10.39 6.47 24.21
CA GLY A 390 -11.07 7.58 23.56
C GLY A 390 -12.31 7.14 22.77
N ALA A 391 -12.85 8.03 21.94
CA ALA A 391 -14.04 7.71 21.15
C ALA A 391 -13.74 6.69 20.04
N ASN A 392 -14.82 6.11 19.50
CA ASN A 392 -14.78 5.09 18.45
C ASN A 392 -13.99 3.81 18.84
N GLY A 393 -13.98 3.47 20.13
CA GLY A 393 -13.46 2.18 20.58
C GLY A 393 -14.19 1.00 19.92
N CYS A 394 -13.43 -0.01 19.51
CA CYS A 394 -13.89 -1.22 18.84
C CYS A 394 -14.66 -0.99 17.52
N GLU A 395 -14.50 0.17 16.88
CA GLU A 395 -15.12 0.49 15.60
C GLU A 395 -14.77 -0.58 14.55
N TYR A 396 -15.78 -1.16 13.89
CA TYR A 396 -15.62 -2.23 12.89
C TYR A 396 -14.91 -3.52 13.38
N MET A 397 -14.87 -3.80 14.68
CA MET A 397 -14.33 -5.06 15.22
C MET A 397 -15.13 -6.27 14.70
N THR A 398 -14.44 -7.36 14.34
CA THR A 398 -15.02 -8.58 13.78
C THR A 398 -14.59 -9.88 14.47
N GLY A 399 -13.77 -9.82 15.51
CA GLY A 399 -13.33 -11.00 16.26
C GLY A 399 -12.39 -10.70 17.41
#